data_AF-A0A968WMH2-F1
#
_entry.id   AF-A0A968WMH2-F1
#
_cell.length_a   1.000
_cell.length_b   1.000
_cell.length_c   1.000
_cell.angle_alpha   90.00
_cell.angle_beta   90.00
_cell.angle_gamma   90.00
#
_symmetry.space_group_name_H-M   'P 1'
#
loop_
_entity.id
_entity.type
_entity.pdbx_description
1 polymer ?
#
loop_
_entity_poly.entity_id
_entity_poly.type
_entity_poly.pdbx_seq_one_letter_code
_entity_poly.pdbx_strand_id
1 'polypeptide(L)' 'MKAGFTYGPGKGIHTVWSQILLPDEPITIAGKDGDDAKLYLEKQIKQRLKKLED' A
#
# COMPACT_ATOMS: atom_id res chain seq x y z
N MET A 1 -13.56 -2.63 4.93
CA MET A 1 -12.73 -3.00 3.76
C MET A 1 -12.29 -1.71 3.08
N LYS A 2 -10.99 -1.34 3.10
CA LYS A 2 -10.49 -0.12 2.44
C LYS A 2 -10.17 -0.44 0.98
N ALA A 3 -10.98 0.08 0.06
CA ALA A 3 -10.72 0.17 -1.39
C ALA A 3 -10.22 -1.10 -2.13
N GLY A 4 -10.52 -2.32 -1.64
CA GLY A 4 -10.11 -3.56 -2.32
C GLY A 4 -8.61 -3.89 -2.20
N PHE A 5 -7.87 -3.20 -1.33
CA PHE A 5 -6.50 -3.55 -1.00
C PHE A 5 -6.49 -4.67 0.04
N THR A 6 -5.77 -5.73 -0.25
CA THR A 6 -5.43 -6.79 0.72
C THR A 6 -4.07 -6.47 1.30
N TYR A 7 -3.90 -6.62 2.60
CA TYR A 7 -2.62 -6.44 3.26
C TYR A 7 -2.17 -7.74 3.91
N GLY A 8 -0.90 -8.06 3.77
CA GLY A 8 -0.27 -9.25 4.30
C GLY A 8 1.01 -8.93 5.07
N PRO A 9 1.45 -9.84 5.95
CA PRO A 9 2.73 -9.70 6.64
C PRO A 9 3.87 -9.75 5.62
N GLY A 10 4.70 -8.71 5.61
CA GLY A 10 5.96 -8.67 4.88
C GLY A 10 7.10 -9.21 5.75
N LYS A 11 8.34 -9.00 5.30
CA LYS A 11 9.53 -9.37 6.08
C LYS A 11 9.62 -8.49 7.35
N GLY A 12 9.48 -9.10 8.52
CA GLY A 12 9.53 -8.40 9.81
C GLY A 12 8.24 -7.64 10.13
N ILE A 13 8.35 -6.42 10.65
CA ILE A 13 7.20 -5.54 10.94
C ILE A 13 6.67 -4.81 9.70
N HIS A 14 7.16 -5.15 8.50
CA HIS A 14 6.64 -4.57 7.28
C HIS A 14 5.29 -5.19 6.94
N THR A 15 4.35 -4.40 6.44
CA THR A 15 3.07 -4.87 5.89
C THR A 15 3.07 -4.59 4.39
N VAL A 16 2.78 -5.60 3.58
CA VAL A 16 2.69 -5.44 2.13
C VAL A 16 1.21 -5.33 1.77
N TRP A 17 0.85 -4.25 1.11
CA TRP A 17 -0.48 -3.98 0.61
C TRP A 17 -0.50 -4.24 -0.88
N SER A 18 -1.29 -5.21 -1.31
CA SER A 18 -1.46 -5.59 -2.70
C SER A 18 -2.91 -5.37 -3.10
N GLN A 19 -3.13 -5.13 -4.39
CA GLN A 19 -4.48 -5.01 -4.91
C GLN A 19 -4.72 -6.05 -6.00
N ILE A 20 -5.92 -6.62 -6.01
CA ILE A 20 -6.32 -7.67 -6.98
C ILE A 20 -6.23 -7.16 -8.42
N LEU A 21 -6.55 -5.89 -8.64
CA LEU A 21 -6.53 -5.24 -9.95
C LEU A 21 -5.13 -4.76 -10.38
N LEU A 22 -4.19 -4.62 -9.44
CA LEU A 22 -2.80 -4.23 -9.69
C LEU A 22 -1.84 -5.16 -8.95
N PRO A 23 -1.78 -6.46 -9.31
CA PRO A 23 -0.94 -7.44 -8.63
C PRO A 23 0.56 -7.17 -8.83
N ASP A 24 0.93 -6.44 -9.88
CA ASP A 24 2.31 -6.10 -10.23
C ASP A 24 2.87 -4.91 -9.44
N GLU A 25 2.01 -4.12 -8.77
CA GLU A 25 2.41 -2.89 -8.06
C GLU A 25 2.13 -2.91 -6.54
N PRO A 26 2.67 -3.88 -5.76
CA PRO A 26 2.46 -3.95 -4.33
C PRO A 26 3.10 -2.74 -3.60
N ILE A 27 2.44 -2.25 -2.56
CA ILE A 27 2.92 -1.18 -1.67
C ILE A 27 3.50 -1.83 -0.42
N THR A 28 4.80 -1.69 -0.19
CA THR A 28 5.41 -2.13 1.07
C THR A 28 5.41 -0.98 2.07
N ILE A 29 4.72 -1.16 3.19
CA ILE A 29 4.67 -0.23 4.31
C ILE A 29 5.59 -0.78 5.40
N ALA A 30 6.62 -0.03 5.79
CA ALA A 30 7.49 -0.44 6.88
C ALA A 30 6.81 -0.14 8.23
N GLY A 31 6.42 -1.15 9.01
CA GLY A 31 5.80 -0.92 10.33
C GLY A 31 6.76 -0.43 11.41
N LYS A 32 8.00 -0.08 11.06
CA LYS A 32 8.94 0.64 11.95
C LYS A 32 8.96 2.15 11.72
N ASP A 33 8.31 2.64 10.67
CA ASP A 33 8.04 4.07 10.52
C ASP A 33 6.94 4.42 11.53
N GLY A 34 7.39 4.76 12.75
CA GLY A 34 6.50 5.15 13.84
C GLY A 34 5.67 6.36 13.45
N ASP A 35 4.38 6.30 13.78
CA ASP A 35 3.30 7.31 13.71
C ASP A 35 3.09 8.11 12.41
N ASP A 36 4.17 8.54 11.74
CA ASP A 36 4.15 9.31 10.51
C ASP A 36 4.16 8.39 9.28
N ALA A 37 2.99 8.23 8.66
CA ALA A 37 2.93 7.71 7.30
C ALA A 37 3.72 8.66 6.38
N LYS A 38 4.90 8.21 5.91
CA LYS A 38 5.73 9.00 4.99
C LYS A 38 4.87 9.51 3.82
N LEU A 39 4.98 10.80 3.52
CA LEU A 39 4.29 11.49 2.42
C LEU A 39 4.39 10.78 1.06
N TYR A 40 5.44 9.98 0.88
CA TYR A 40 5.66 9.12 -0.28
C TYR A 40 4.63 7.97 -0.38
N LEU A 41 4.21 7.38 0.75
CA LEU A 41 3.18 6.33 0.80
C LEU A 41 1.82 6.90 0.39
N GLU A 42 1.46 8.09 0.86
CA GLU A 42 0.22 8.75 0.44
C GLU A 42 0.20 9.04 -1.05
N LYS A 43 1.31 9.56 -1.61
CA LYS A 43 1.45 9.76 -3.06
C LYS A 43 1.29 8.45 -3.82
N GLN A 44 1.90 7.38 -3.33
CA GLN A 44 1.80 6.05 -3.94
C GLN A 44 0.38 5.49 -3.92
N ILE A 45 -0.35 5.64 -2.82
CA ILE A 45 -1.75 5.22 -2.71
C ILE A 45 -2.62 6.06 -3.64
N LYS A 46 -2.47 7.39 -3.66
CA LYS A 46 -3.23 8.27 -4.56
C LYS A 46 -2.99 7.96 -6.03
N GLN A 47 -1.74 7.70 -6.43
CA GLN A 47 -1.44 7.30 -7.81
C GLN A 47 -2.07 5.96 -8.19
N ARG A 48 -2.07 4.99 -7.28
CA ARG A 48 -2.70 3.68 -7.52
C ARG A 48 -4.21 3.80 -7.59
N LEU A 49 -4.84 4.51 -6.68
CA LEU A 49 -6.28 4.81 -6.72
C LEU A 49 -6.68 5.44 -8.06
N LYS A 50 -5.90 6.42 -8.54
CA LYS A 50 -6.15 7.04 -9.85
C LYS A 50 -6.04 6.06 -11.03
N LYS A 51 -5.15 5.06 -10.96
CA LYS A 51 -5.04 4.00 -11.98
C LYS A 51 -6.20 2.99 -11.95
N LEU A 52 -6.98 2.95 -10.87
CA LEU A 52 -8.11 2.03 -10.70
C LEU A 52 -9.46 2.65 -11.07
N GLU A 53 -9.52 3.98 -11.13
CA GLU A 53 -10.70 4.72 -11.56
C GLU A 53 -10.78 4.86 -13.09
N ASP A 54 -9.77 4.39 -13.83
CA ASP A 54 -9.72 4.30 -15.31
C ASP A 54 -10.03 2.86 -15.77
#